data_AF-A0A358AUH7-F1
#
_entry.id   AF-A0A358AUH7-F1
#
_cell.length_a   1.000
_cell.length_b   1.000
_cell.length_c   1.000
_cell.angle_alpha   90.00
_cell.angle_beta   90.00
_cell.angle_gamma   90.00
#
_symmetry.space_group_name_H-M   'P 1'
#
loop_
_entity.id
_entity.type
_entity.pdbx_description
1 polymer ?
#
loop_
_entity_poly.entity_id
_entity_poly.type
_entity_poly.pdbx_seq_one_letter_code
_entity_poly.pdbx_strand_id
1 'polypeptide(L)' 'MAVPKRKTSKARRDSRRAHIKLAIPSVSDCPQCHKPKL' A
#
# COMPACT_ATOMS: atom_id res chain seq x y z
N MET A 1 -7.80 -22.17 22.60
CA MET A 1 -6.95 -21.23 21.83
C MET A 1 -7.60 -20.96 20.48
N ALA A 2 -7.63 -19.71 20.00
CA ALA A 2 -8.18 -19.38 18.70
C ALA A 2 -7.17 -19.70 17.59
N VAL A 3 -7.26 -20.90 17.02
CA VAL A 3 -6.41 -21.34 15.89
C VAL A 3 -7.22 -21.39 14.59
N PRO A 4 -6.62 -21.03 13.44
CA PRO A 4 -7.29 -21.15 12.15
C PRO A 4 -7.71 -22.60 11.86
N LYS A 5 -9.01 -22.84 11.67
CA LYS A 5 -9.53 -24.18 11.36
C LYS A 5 -9.16 -24.65 9.95
N ARG A 6 -8.97 -23.72 9.00
CA ARG A 6 -8.68 -24.00 7.59
C ARG A 6 -7.76 -22.92 6.99
N LYS A 7 -7.06 -23.29 5.92
CA LYS A 7 -6.30 -22.36 5.08
C LYS A 7 -7.25 -21.40 4.37
N THR A 8 -6.95 -20.10 4.39
CA THR A 8 -7.67 -19.11 3.60
C THR A 8 -7.36 -19.27 2.11
N SER A 9 -8.38 -19.28 1.26
CA SER A 9 -8.21 -19.38 -0.19
C SER A 9 -7.40 -18.19 -0.75
N LYS A 10 -6.75 -18.38 -1.91
CA LYS A 10 -5.98 -17.32 -2.59
C LYS A 10 -6.85 -16.08 -2.81
N ALA A 11 -8.06 -16.28 -3.37
CA ALA A 11 -9.03 -15.20 -3.58
C ALA A 11 -9.35 -14.41 -2.30
N ARG A 12 -9.70 -15.08 -1.19
CA ARG A 12 -10.00 -14.39 0.09
C ARG A 12 -8.79 -13.66 0.69
N ARG A 13 -7.59 -14.18 0.48
CA ARG A 13 -6.35 -13.51 0.91
C ARG A 13 -6.11 -12.25 0.10
N ASP A 14 -6.25 -12.33 -1.22
CA ASP A 14 -5.96 -11.22 -2.13
C ASP A 14 -7.02 -10.12 -2.02
N SER A 15 -8.31 -10.46 -1.91
CA SER A 15 -9.37 -9.49 -1.62
C SER A 15 -9.13 -8.71 -0.32
N ARG A 16 -8.66 -9.39 0.73
CA ARG A 16 -8.33 -8.72 2.01
C ARG A 16 -7.17 -7.74 1.88
N ARG A 17 -6.16 -8.08 1.05
CA ARG A 17 -4.98 -7.24 0.82
C ARG A 17 -5.23 -6.09 -0.15
N ALA A 18 -6.36 -6.06 -0.86
CA ALA A 18 -6.65 -5.08 -1.89
C ALA A 18 -6.65 -3.62 -1.39
N HIS A 19 -6.92 -3.40 -0.10
CA HIS A 19 -6.91 -2.07 0.52
C HIS A 19 -5.54 -1.62 1.01
N ILE A 20 -4.55 -2.51 1.04
CA ILE A 20 -3.21 -2.23 1.57
C ILE A 20 -2.31 -1.83 0.41
N LYS A 21 -2.48 -0.61 -0.08
CA LYS A 21 -1.66 -0.02 -1.16
C LYS A 21 -0.82 1.13 -0.60
N LEU A 22 0.43 1.23 -1.06
CA LEU A 22 1.27 2.39 -0.77
C LEU A 22 0.79 3.57 -1.63
N ALA A 23 0.62 4.73 -1.02
CA ALA A 23 0.41 5.98 -1.73
C ALA A 23 1.76 6.60 -2.08
N ILE A 24 1.88 7.08 -3.31
CA ILE A 24 3.07 7.82 -3.75
C ILE A 24 2.98 9.24 -3.16
N PRO A 25 4.04 9.77 -2.53
CA PRO A 25 4.03 11.15 -2.08
C PRO A 25 3.95 12.11 -3.28
N SER A 26 3.18 13.18 -3.15
CA SER A 26 3.20 14.27 -4.13
C SER A 26 4.54 14.98 -4.04
N VAL A 27 5.34 14.92 -5.09
CA VAL A 27 6.60 15.66 -5.19
C VAL A 27 6.33 16.89 -6.05
N SER A 28 6.66 18.07 -5.52
CA SER A 28 6.56 19.35 -6.22
C SER A 28 7.95 19.88 -6.58
N ASP A 29 8.11 20.47 -7.76
CA ASP A 29 9.41 21.02 -8.15
C ASP A 29 9.63 22.40 -7.52
N CYS A 30 10.79 22.58 -6.88
CA CYS A 30 11.14 23.87 -6.31
C CYS A 30 11.43 24.90 -7.42
N PRO A 31 10.70 26.04 -7.50
CA PRO A 31 10.83 27.01 -8.59
C PRO A 31 12.17 27.76 -8.62
N GLN A 32 12.99 27.62 -7.57
CA GLN A 32 14.28 28.30 -7.43
C GLN A 32 15.48 27.42 -7.80
N CYS A 33 15.34 26.10 -7.76
CA CYS A 33 16.48 25.19 -7.91
C CYS A 33 16.17 23.90 -8.67
N HIS A 34 14.93 23.73 -9.18
CA HIS A 34 14.47 22.54 -9.91
C HIS A 34 14.82 21.21 -9.22
N LYS A 35 14.83 21.23 -7.88
CA LYS A 35 15.00 20.03 -7.07
C LYS A 35 13.62 19.54 -6.63
N PRO A 36 13.43 18.21 -6.55
CA PRO A 36 12.21 17.64 -6.01
C PRO A 36 12.07 18.07 -4.55
N LYS A 37 11.03 18.82 -4.25
CA LYS A 37 10.59 19.19 -2.91
C LYS A 37 9.37 18.34 -2.58
N LEU A 38 9.36 17.75 -1.38
CA LEU A 38 8.12 17.21 -0.82
C LEU A 38 7.21 18.37 -0.41
#